data_AF-A0A0G2HKL3-F1
#
_entry.id   AF-A0A0G2HKL3-F1
#
_cell.length_a   1.000
_cell.length_b   1.000
_cell.length_c   1.000
_cell.angle_alpha   90.00
_cell.angle_beta   90.00
_cell.angle_gamma   90.00
#
_symmetry.space_group_name_H-M   'P 1'
#
loop_
_entity.id
_entity.type
_entity.pdbx_description
1 polymer ?
#
loop_
_entity_poly.entity_id
_entity_poly.type
_entity_poly.pdbx_seq_one_letter_code
_entity_poly.pdbx_strand_id
1 'polypeptide(L)'
;MIQQEAMDTAIEEITNALQSLGKGSPWDARIKASDDVLAPILKAYSRRLAVYSAMGKKDLYKLVACIPSPADIDPEMTAKLDAIAAVAEAAS
;
A
#
# COMPACT_ATOMS: atom_id res chain seq x y z
N MET A 1 -11.54 -0.87 -17.51
CA MET A 1 -10.59 0.11 -18.09
C MET A 1 -10.43 1.34 -17.20
N ILE A 2 -11.50 2.04 -16.81
CA ILE A 2 -11.44 3.29 -16.01
C ILE A 2 -10.72 3.15 -14.65
N GLN A 3 -10.91 2.02 -13.93
CA GLN A 3 -10.30 1.82 -12.60
C GLN A 3 -8.78 1.69 -12.67
N GLN A 4 -8.26 0.88 -13.58
CA GLN A 4 -6.82 0.68 -13.74
C GLN A 4 -6.12 1.99 -14.11
N GLU A 5 -6.67 2.69 -15.12
CA GLU A 5 -6.13 3.98 -15.58
C GLU A 5 -6.14 5.05 -14.47
N ALA A 6 -7.21 5.10 -13.66
CA ALA A 6 -7.28 6.01 -12.51
C ALA A 6 -6.23 5.67 -11.44
N MET A 7 -5.93 4.38 -11.23
CA MET A 7 -4.90 3.94 -10.27
C MET A 7 -3.51 4.28 -10.79
N ASP A 8 -3.20 3.96 -12.04
CA ASP A 8 -1.91 4.24 -12.67
C ASP A 8 -1.61 5.75 -12.65
N THR A 9 -2.61 6.57 -12.98
CA THR A 9 -2.47 8.03 -12.92
C THR A 9 -2.26 8.54 -11.49
N ALA A 10 -2.92 7.93 -10.49
CA ALA A 10 -2.74 8.30 -9.09
C ALA A 10 -1.33 7.94 -8.59
N ILE A 11 -0.80 6.79 -9.00
CA ILE A 11 0.57 6.36 -8.69
C ILE A 11 1.57 7.34 -9.30
N GLU A 12 1.40 7.70 -10.58
CA GLU A 12 2.27 8.65 -11.28
C GLU A 12 2.25 10.04 -10.63
N GLU A 13 1.05 10.56 -10.32
CA GLU A 13 0.86 11.86 -9.64
C GLU A 13 1.64 11.93 -8.32
N ILE A 14 1.48 10.91 -7.46
CA ILE A 14 2.14 10.89 -6.15
C ILE A 14 3.64 10.63 -6.28
N THR A 15 4.07 9.78 -7.21
CA THR A 15 5.49 9.51 -7.44
C THR A 15 6.23 10.78 -7.88
N ASN A 16 5.65 11.52 -8.82
CA ASN A 16 6.21 12.79 -9.29
C ASN A 16 6.23 13.84 -8.17
N ALA A 17 5.20 13.89 -7.33
CA ALA A 17 5.16 14.79 -6.18
C ALA A 17 6.25 14.45 -5.14
N LEU A 18 6.47 13.17 -4.81
CA LEU A 18 7.50 12.74 -3.87
C LEU A 18 8.91 13.08 -4.36
N GLN A 19 9.18 12.88 -5.65
CA GLN A 19 10.44 13.29 -6.27
C GLN A 19 10.63 14.81 -6.21
N SER A 20 9.60 15.59 -6.58
CA SER A 20 9.64 17.06 -6.58
C SER A 20 9.88 17.64 -5.18
N LEU A 21 9.36 16.97 -4.14
CA LEU A 21 9.54 17.35 -2.74
C LEU A 21 10.87 16.85 -2.13
N GLY A 22 11.72 16.19 -2.92
CA GLY A 22 13.00 15.64 -2.45
C GLY A 22 12.86 14.44 -1.50
N LYS A 23 11.67 13.83 -1.42
CA LYS A 23 11.43 12.63 -0.61
C LYS A 23 11.91 11.34 -1.28
N GLY A 24 12.27 11.39 -2.56
CA GLY A 24 12.85 10.28 -3.30
C GLY A 24 11.80 9.32 -3.86
N SER A 25 12.18 8.04 -3.98
CA SER A 25 11.32 6.99 -4.53
C SER A 25 10.23 6.57 -3.52
N PRO A 26 8.98 6.32 -3.97
CA PRO A 26 7.94 5.71 -3.13
C PRO A 26 8.30 4.33 -2.58
N TRP A 27 9.35 3.71 -3.13
CA TRP A 27 9.84 2.38 -2.76
C TRP A 27 11.15 2.41 -1.95
N ASP A 28 11.62 3.59 -1.51
CA ASP A 28 12.80 3.69 -0.65
C ASP A 28 12.50 3.08 0.74
N ALA A 29 13.43 2.30 1.30
CA ALA A 29 13.29 1.70 2.62
C ALA A 29 13.05 2.72 3.76
N ARG A 30 13.40 3.99 3.55
CA ARG A 30 13.26 5.07 4.54
C ARG A 30 11.92 5.80 4.46
N ILE A 31 11.14 5.60 3.41
CA ILE A 31 9.84 6.25 3.28
C ILE A 31 8.77 5.48 4.05
N LYS A 32 7.89 6.20 4.74
CA LYS A 32 6.80 5.57 5.46
C LYS A 32 5.69 5.16 4.48
N ALA A 33 5.86 4.02 3.83
CA ALA A 33 5.00 3.55 2.73
C ALA A 33 3.49 3.67 3.02
N SER A 34 3.05 3.37 4.24
CA SER A 34 1.63 3.50 4.61
C SER A 34 1.10 4.94 4.56
N ASP A 35 1.83 5.90 5.13
CA ASP A 35 1.35 7.27 5.35
C ASP A 35 1.79 8.22 4.24
N ASP A 36 3.03 8.09 3.77
CA ASP A 36 3.65 8.98 2.79
C ASP A 36 3.39 8.55 1.33
N VAL A 37 2.94 7.30 1.10
CA VAL A 37 2.78 6.75 -0.26
C VAL A 37 1.37 6.21 -0.48
N LEU A 38 0.97 5.14 0.21
CA LEU A 38 -0.29 4.44 -0.01
C LEU A 38 -1.50 5.33 0.30
N ALA A 39 -1.50 6.03 1.44
CA ALA A 39 -2.61 6.91 1.79
C ALA A 39 -2.83 8.05 0.76
N PRO A 40 -1.78 8.77 0.30
CA PRO A 40 -1.91 9.74 -0.80
C PRO A 40 -2.40 9.13 -2.11
N ILE A 41 -1.90 7.96 -2.52
CA ILE A 41 -2.33 7.28 -3.77
C ILE A 41 -3.81 6.92 -3.70
N LEU A 42 -4.24 6.28 -2.61
CA LEU A 42 -5.64 5.86 -2.44
C LEU A 42 -6.59 7.06 -2.36
N LYS A 43 -6.13 8.18 -1.79
CA LYS A 43 -6.89 9.44 -1.79
C LYS A 43 -6.99 10.05 -3.20
N ALA A 44 -5.90 10.08 -3.96
CA ALA A 44 -5.91 10.58 -5.34
C ALA A 44 -6.79 9.70 -6.24
N TYR A 45 -6.70 8.37 -6.08
CA TYR A 45 -7.52 7.38 -6.78
C TYR A 45 -9.02 7.55 -6.49
N SER A 46 -9.41 7.56 -5.21
CA SER A 46 -10.82 7.72 -4.81
C SER A 46 -11.42 9.04 -5.28
N ARG A 47 -10.63 10.13 -5.23
CA ARG A 47 -11.01 11.44 -5.80
C ARG A 47 -11.29 11.33 -7.31
N ARG A 48 -10.45 10.63 -8.07
CA ARG A 48 -10.62 10.44 -9.52
C ARG A 48 -11.88 9.64 -9.86
N LEU A 49 -12.26 8.71 -9.01
CA LEU A 49 -13.48 7.92 -9.17
C LEU A 49 -14.73 8.57 -8.57
N ALA A 50 -14.61 9.79 -8.02
CA ALA A 50 -15.68 10.48 -7.29
C ALA A 50 -16.29 9.65 -6.15
N VAL A 51 -15.50 8.76 -5.53
CA VAL A 51 -15.92 7.93 -4.40
C VAL A 51 -15.49 8.62 -3.10
N TYR A 52 -16.47 8.91 -2.23
CA TYR A 52 -16.26 9.69 -1.01
C TYR A 52 -15.43 8.94 0.06
N SER A 53 -15.36 7.62 -0.01
CA SER A 53 -14.64 6.80 0.98
C SER A 53 -13.24 6.44 0.50
N ALA A 54 -12.26 7.30 0.82
CA ALA A 54 -10.85 6.92 0.71
C ALA A 54 -10.51 5.88 1.79
N MET A 55 -9.88 4.78 1.38
CA MET A 55 -9.33 3.79 2.30
C MET A 55 -8.28 4.46 3.18
N GLY A 56 -8.50 4.51 4.49
CA GLY A 56 -7.54 5.06 5.44
C GLY A 56 -6.46 4.05 5.82
N LYS A 57 -5.42 4.50 6.54
CA LYS A 57 -4.36 3.61 7.05
C LYS A 57 -4.90 2.38 7.79
N LYS A 58 -5.93 2.60 8.61
CA LYS A 58 -6.60 1.55 9.39
C LYS A 58 -7.28 0.49 8.52
N ASP A 59 -7.56 0.79 7.26
CA ASP A 59 -8.28 -0.07 6.32
C ASP A 59 -7.33 -0.80 5.35
N LEU A 60 -6.02 -0.53 5.40
CA LEU A 60 -5.04 -1.14 4.49
C LEU A 60 -4.98 -2.67 4.58
N TYR A 61 -5.35 -3.25 5.73
CA TYR A 61 -5.45 -4.71 5.87
C TYR A 61 -6.44 -5.35 4.87
N LYS A 62 -7.41 -4.58 4.36
CA LYS A 62 -8.36 -5.04 3.35
C LYS A 62 -7.69 -5.34 2.01
N LEU A 63 -6.52 -4.75 1.74
CA LEU A 63 -5.76 -5.00 0.51
C LEU A 63 -5.24 -6.44 0.44
N VAL A 64 -5.12 -7.13 1.57
CA VAL A 64 -4.73 -8.55 1.61
C VAL A 64 -5.72 -9.41 0.81
N ALA A 65 -7.01 -9.07 0.83
CA ALA A 65 -8.04 -9.77 0.06
C ALA A 65 -7.91 -9.58 -1.46
N CYS A 66 -7.09 -8.63 -1.91
CA CYS A 66 -6.84 -8.36 -3.33
C CYS A 66 -5.58 -9.08 -3.86
N ILE A 67 -4.86 -9.81 -3.01
CA ILE A 67 -3.69 -10.58 -3.43
C ILE A 67 -4.19 -11.84 -4.16
N PRO A 68 -3.84 -12.05 -5.45
CA PRO A 68 -4.36 -13.17 -6.24
C PRO A 68 -3.91 -14.52 -5.71
N SER A 69 -2.66 -14.61 -5.25
CA SER A 69 -2.05 -15.82 -4.72
C SER A 69 -1.08 -15.50 -3.58
N PRO A 70 -1.02 -16.35 -2.52
CA PRO A 70 0.04 -16.25 -1.51
C PRO A 70 1.45 -16.33 -2.08
N ALA A 71 1.63 -16.93 -3.26
CA ALA A 71 2.91 -17.00 -3.95
C ALA A 71 3.41 -15.64 -4.48
N ASP A 72 2.53 -14.63 -4.58
CA ASP A 72 2.89 -13.27 -4.99
C ASP A 72 3.49 -12.44 -3.83
N ILE A 73 3.47 -12.98 -2.61
CA ILE A 73 4.06 -12.38 -1.42
C ILE A 73 5.51 -12.84 -1.31
N ASP A 74 6.42 -11.88 -1.07
CA ASP A 74 7.84 -12.19 -0.87
C ASP A 74 8.01 -13.26 0.24
N PRO A 75 8.72 -14.37 -0.02
CA PRO A 75 8.93 -15.42 0.97
C PRO A 75 9.55 -14.92 2.29
N GLU A 76 10.38 -13.87 2.24
CA GLU A 76 10.97 -13.26 3.43
C GLU A 76 9.87 -12.63 4.32
N MET A 77 8.86 -12.00 3.72
CA MET A 77 7.74 -11.42 4.46
C MET A 77 6.93 -12.51 5.15
N THR A 78 6.60 -13.60 4.43
CA THR A 78 5.87 -14.74 4.99
C THR A 78 6.62 -15.35 6.17
N ALA A 79 7.91 -15.63 6.00
CA ALA A 79 8.74 -16.20 7.07
C ALA A 79 8.79 -15.33 8.33
N LYS A 80 8.87 -14.00 8.19
CA LYS A 80 8.86 -13.08 9.34
C LYS A 80 7.50 -13.02 10.03
N LEU A 81 6.41 -13.02 9.27
CA LEU A 81 5.06 -13.00 9.82
C LEU A 81 4.72 -14.31 10.55
N ASP A 82 5.11 -15.45 9.98
CA ASP A 82 4.94 -16.77 10.61
C ASP A 82 5.71 -16.86 11.94
N ALA A 83 6.93 -16.32 11.99
CA ALA A 83 7.70 -16.28 13.24
C ALA A 83 7.01 -15.45 14.33
N ILE A 84 6.39 -14.31 13.97
CA ILE A 84 5.62 -13.49 14.92
C ILE A 84 4.37 -14.23 15.39
N ALA A 85 3.66 -14.90 14.47
CA ALA A 85 2.47 -15.68 14.80
C ALA A 85 2.79 -16.83 15.77
N ALA A 86 3.88 -17.57 15.52
CA ALA A 86 4.32 -18.67 16.38
C ALA A 86 4.63 -18.20 17.82
N VAL A 87 5.24 -17.03 17.98
CA VAL A 87 5.51 -16.45 19.31
C VAL A 87 4.21 -16.05 20.01
N ALA A 88 3.25 -15.48 19.29
CA ALA A 88 1.95 -15.09 19.84
C ALA A 88 1.14 -16.30 20.32
N GLU A 89 1.15 -17.39 19.55
CA GLU A 89 0.49 -18.65 19.93
C GLU A 89 1.13 -19.31 21.14
N ALA A 90 2.46 -19.28 21.25
CA ALA A 90 3.18 -19.87 22.40
C ALA A 90 3.00 -19.10 23.73
N ALA A 91 2.46 -17.88 23.67
CA ALA A 91 2.19 -17.02 24.83
C ALA A 91 0.73 -17.12 25.34
N SER A 92 -0.14 -17.90 24.67
CA SER A 92 -1.50 -18.22 25.11
C SER A 92 -1.55 -19.55 25.86
#